data_AF-A0A6C0F4S9-F1
#
_entry.id   AF-A0A6C0F4S9-F1
#
_cell.length_a   1.000
_cell.length_b   1.000
_cell.length_c   1.000
_cell.angle_alpha   90.00
_cell.angle_beta   90.00
_cell.angle_gamma   90.00
#
_symmetry.space_group_name_H-M   'P 1'
#
loop_
_entity.id
_entity.type
_entity.pdbx_description
1 polymer ?
#
loop_
_entity_poly.entity_id
_entity_poly.type
_entity_poly.pdbx_seq_one_letter_code
_entity_poly.pdbx_strand_id
1 'polypeptide(L)' 'MRSFLEEIIYEQNKEFLENIATKMYDSEENRKLFIQKYHKKNFSVLIQVNKDQINSQKKKCNRLRSKK' A
#
# COMPACT_ATOMS: atom_id res chain seq x y z
N MET A 1 -7.19 -7.94 16.93
CA MET A 1 -5.88 -7.30 17.11
C MET A 1 -5.26 -7.14 15.73
N ARG A 2 -4.79 -5.94 15.38
CA ARG A 2 -3.96 -5.77 14.18
C ARG A 2 -2.58 -6.32 14.44
N SER A 3 -1.94 -6.87 13.42
CA SER A 3 -0.58 -7.35 13.60
C SER A 3 0.40 -6.16 13.60
N PHE A 4 1.47 -6.26 14.37
CA PHE A 4 2.57 -5.27 14.36
C PHE A 4 3.07 -4.96 12.93
N LEU A 5 3.04 -5.96 12.04
CA LEU A 5 3.45 -5.79 10.65
C LEU A 5 2.48 -4.91 9.84
N GLU A 6 1.17 -4.96 10.13
CA GLU A 6 0.19 -4.08 9.48
C GLU A 6 0.40 -2.61 9.88
N GLU A 7 0.85 -2.36 11.11
CA GLU A 7 1.18 -1.02 11.59
C GLU A 7 2.46 -0.49 10.92
N ILE A 8 3.50 -1.32 10.80
CA ILE A 8 4.70 -0.97 10.05
C ILE A 8 4.36 -0.60 8.60
N ILE A 9 3.57 -1.44 7.92
CA ILE A 9 3.17 -1.19 6.52
C ILE A 9 2.34 0.10 6.41
N TYR A 10 1.49 0.38 7.39
CA TYR A 10 0.71 1.61 7.42
C TYR A 10 1.59 2.86 7.49
N GLU A 11 2.61 2.86 8.34
CA GLU A 11 3.55 3.99 8.45
C GLU A 11 4.43 4.12 7.20
N GLN A 12 4.96 3.01 6.67
CA GLN A 12 5.74 3.03 5.43
C GLN A 12 4.94 3.54 4.24
N ASN A 13 3.66 3.17 4.14
CA ASN A 13 2.76 3.69 3.11
C ASN A 13 2.55 5.20 3.26
N LYS A 14 2.53 5.73 4.49
CA LYS A 14 2.40 7.18 4.73
C LYS A 14 3.59 7.93 4.15
N GLU A 15 4.79 7.51 4.51
CA GLU A 15 6.05 8.12 4.06
C GLU A 15 6.16 8.06 2.53
N PHE A 16 5.77 6.94 1.93
CA PHE A 16 5.73 6.80 0.48
C PHE A 16 4.77 7.80 -0.18
N LEU A 17 3.57 7.96 0.36
CA LEU A 17 2.57 8.91 -0.14
C LEU A 17 3.00 10.37 0.05
N GLU A 18 3.64 10.70 1.17
CA GLU A 18 4.22 12.02 1.43
C GLU A 18 5.30 12.38 0.40
N ASN A 19 6.17 11.42 0.07
CA ASN A 19 7.21 11.59 -0.95
C ASN A 19 6.61 11.83 -2.35
N ILE A 20 5.53 11.11 -2.71
CA ILE A 20 4.83 11.34 -3.98
C ILE A 20 4.16 12.72 -3.97
N ALA A 21 3.43 13.03 -2.90
CA ALA A 21 2.68 14.27 -2.79
C ALA A 21 3.59 15.50 -2.92
N THR A 22 4.76 15.44 -2.29
CA THR A 22 5.77 16.51 -2.35
C THR A 22 6.29 16.74 -3.77
N LYS A 23 6.39 15.69 -4.59
CA LYS A 23 6.83 15.79 -5.99
C LYS A 23 5.72 16.19 -6.96
N MET A 24 4.46 15.89 -6.64
CA MET A 24 3.32 16.15 -7.54
C MET A 24 2.60 17.48 -7.29
N TYR A 25 2.67 18.01 -6.07
CA TYR A 25 1.89 19.17 -5.67
C TYR A 25 2.78 20.20 -5.00
N ASP A 26 2.63 21.47 -5.37
CA ASP A 26 3.32 22.57 -4.70
C ASP A 26 2.56 23.06 -3.45
N SER A 27 1.22 22.98 -3.49
CA SER A 27 0.35 23.36 -2.38
C SER A 27 0.30 22.29 -1.30
N GLU A 28 0.54 22.68 -0.06
CA GLU A 28 0.43 21.83 1.12
C GLU A 28 -0.98 21.26 1.30
N GLU A 29 -2.01 22.02 0.94
CA GLU A 29 -3.40 21.59 1.08
C GLU A 29 -3.72 20.45 0.10
N ASN A 30 -3.22 20.55 -1.13
CA ASN A 30 -3.35 19.47 -2.11
C ASN A 30 -2.58 18.21 -1.69
N ARG A 31 -1.40 18.37 -1.06
CA ARG A 31 -0.65 17.24 -0.49
C ARG A 31 -1.45 16.55 0.60
N LYS A 32 -2.05 17.31 1.52
CA LYS A 32 -2.89 16.77 2.61
C LYS A 32 -4.11 16.03 2.07
N LEU A 33 -4.80 16.60 1.09
CA LEU A 33 -5.96 15.95 0.44
C LEU A 33 -5.55 14.63 -0.25
N PHE A 34 -4.41 14.62 -0.94
CA PHE A 34 -3.88 13.42 -1.56
C PHE A 34 -3.57 12.34 -0.52
N ILE A 35 -2.82 12.66 0.52
CA ILE A 35 -2.45 11.72 1.58
C ILE A 35 -3.72 11.19 2.25
N GLN A 36 -4.68 12.04 2.63
CA GLN A 36 -5.93 11.58 3.24
C GLN A 36 -6.76 10.67 2.33
N LYS A 37 -6.70 10.88 1.02
CA LYS A 37 -7.42 10.05 0.05
C LYS A 37 -6.85 8.64 -0.03
N TYR A 38 -5.52 8.50 -0.01
CA TYR A 38 -4.84 7.23 -0.29
C TYR A 38 -4.26 6.52 0.95
N HIS A 39 -3.97 7.24 2.03
CA HIS A 39 -3.45 6.69 3.29
C HIS A 39 -4.57 6.08 4.13
N LYS A 40 -5.18 5.01 3.61
CA LYS A 40 -6.27 4.30 4.28
C LYS A 40 -5.75 3.01 4.92
N LYS A 41 -6.24 2.73 6.13
CA LYS A 41 -5.86 1.57 6.95
C LYS A 41 -6.16 0.21 6.30
N ASN A 42 -7.05 0.17 5.30
CA ASN A 42 -7.39 -1.03 4.53
C ASN A 42 -6.32 -1.40 3.47
N PHE A 43 -5.40 -0.49 3.13
CA PHE A 43 -4.28 -0.81 2.24
C PHE A 43 -3.12 -1.53 2.93
N SER A 44 -3.15 -1.61 4.27
CA SER A 44 -2.18 -2.37 5.05
C SER A 44 -2.62 -3.81 5.34
N VAL A 45 -3.74 -4.25 4.77
CA VAL A 45 -4.28 -5.60 5.02
C VAL A 45 -3.36 -6.65 4.44
N LEU A 46 -2.87 -7.53 5.31
CA LEU A 46 -2.08 -8.68 4.92
C LEU A 46 -2.99 -9.88 4.72
N ILE A 47 -3.05 -10.38 3.49
CA ILE A 47 -3.77 -11.62 3.18
C ILE A 47 -2.85 -12.79 3.51
N GLN A 48 -3.21 -13.56 4.52
CA GLN A 48 -2.53 -14.83 4.80
C GLN A 48 -2.73 -15.79 3.62
N VAL A 49 -1.62 -16.30 3.09
CA VAL A 49 -1.63 -17.28 2.01
C VAL A 49 -1.42 -18.66 2.60
N ASN A 50 -2.44 -19.52 2.51
CA ASN A 50 -2.32 -20.92 2.87
C ASN A 50 -1.43 -21.65 1.87
N LYS A 51 -0.70 -22.69 2.32
CA LYS A 51 0.26 -23.44 1.49
C LYS A 51 -0.35 -23.93 0.17
N ASP A 52 -1.59 -24.41 0.20
CA ASP A 52 -2.30 -24.92 -0.98
C ASP A 52 -2.60 -23.83 -2.03
N GLN A 53 -2.66 -22.57 -1.59
CA GLN A 53 -2.97 -21.43 -2.45
C GLN A 53 -1.71 -20.76 -3.03
N ILE A 54 -0.51 -21.17 -2.63
CA ILE A 54 0.76 -20.52 -3.05
C ILE A 54 0.87 -20.45 -4.57
N ASN A 55 0.54 -21.52 -5.30
CA ASN A 55 0.65 -21.53 -6.75
C ASN A 55 -0.35 -20.58 -7.43
N SER A 56 -1.57 -20.49 -6.90
CA SER A 56 -2.58 -19.54 -7.39
C SER A 56 -2.17 -18.09 -7.13
N GLN A 57 -1.67 -17.80 -5.92
CA GLN A 57 -1.21 -16.46 -5.55
C GLN A 57 0.05 -16.05 -6.32
N LYS A 58 1.01 -16.97 -6.53
CA LYS A 58 2.18 -16.74 -7.40
C LYS A 58 1.74 -16.36 -8.82
N LYS A 59 0.79 -17.10 -9.41
CA LYS A 59 0.23 -16.75 -10.73
C LYS A 59 -0.41 -15.35 -10.72
N LYS A 60 -1.16 -14.99 -9.68
CA LYS A 60 -1.76 -13.66 -9.53
C LYS A 60 -0.69 -12.56 -9.43
N CYS A 61 0.33 -12.74 -8.59
CA CYS A 61 1.46 -11.82 -8.47
C CYS A 61 2.20 -11.63 -9.80
N ASN A 62 2.45 -12.72 -10.53
CA ASN A 62 3.13 -12.65 -11.83
C ASN A 62 2.31 -11.86 -12.86
N ARG A 63 0.98 -12.04 -12.91
CA ARG A 63 0.10 -11.24 -13.79
C ARG A 63 0.12 -9.75 -13.47
N LEU A 64 0.22 -9.39 -12.19
CA LEU A 64 0.32 -7.98 -11.79
C LEU A 64 1.67 -7.38 -12.21
N ARG A 65 2.75 -8.17 -12.18
CA ARG A 65 4.10 -7.74 -12.59
C ARG A 65 4.26 -7.64 -14.11
N SER A 66 3.60 -8.50 -14.88
CA SER A 66 3.70 -8.55 -16.35
C SER A 66 2.85 -7.50 -17.07
N LYS A 67 2.07 -6.68 -16.36
CA LYS A 67 1.28 -5.58 -16.92
C LYS A 67 2.04 -4.24 -16.93
N LYS A 68 3.36 -4.27 -16.77
CA LYS A 68 4.24 -3.10 -16.85
C LYS A 68 4.84 -2.99 -18.24
#